data_AF-A0A484N786-F1
#
_entry.id   AF-A0A484N786-F1
#
_cell.length_a   1.000
_cell.length_b   1.000
_cell.length_c   1.000
_cell.angle_alpha   90.00
_cell.angle_beta   90.00
_cell.angle_gamma   90.00
#
_symmetry.space_group_name_H-M   'P 1'
#
loop_
_entity.id
_entity.type
_entity.pdbx_description
1 polymer ?
#
loop_
_entity_poly.entity_id
_entity_poly.type
_entity_poly.pdbx_seq_one_letter_code
_entity_poly.pdbx_strand_id
1 'polypeptide(L)'
;MKRRIYLRRKAAWERDDPEETFSLDSASSIAWDWIEQTARVLEDLNVPIGNYPRLASQLLRKEAYEWWKRSDESAGTPKPWTWTHFEWAFKQEYIPKRFSEEKRKEFVELQQGDMTLPEYRQKFTSLAKFAPILVSTPTDRIEEFRKKLRPDLRSRVSVLTTVDFAEAYDLIARADSDLSACIEYLKTNN
;
A
#
# COMPACT_ATOMS: atom_id res chain seq x y z
N MET A 1 -26.61 21.84 20.43
CA MET A 1 -26.70 20.36 20.47
C MET A 1 -25.39 19.83 19.92
N LYS A 2 -24.50 19.34 20.79
CA LYS A 2 -23.05 19.23 20.53
C LYS A 2 -22.70 17.92 19.79
N ARG A 3 -22.08 18.07 18.62
CA ARG A 3 -21.37 17.00 17.87
C ARG A 3 -20.32 16.37 18.78
N ARG A 4 -20.55 15.14 19.25
CA ARG A 4 -19.55 14.36 19.97
C ARG A 4 -18.60 13.75 18.95
N ILE A 5 -17.40 14.31 18.98
CA ILE A 5 -16.21 13.98 18.21
C ILE A 5 -15.85 12.51 18.49
N TYR A 6 -15.76 11.69 17.44
CA TYR A 6 -15.26 10.32 17.50
C TYR A 6 -13.75 10.33 17.80
N LEU A 7 -13.38 10.50 19.07
CA LEU A 7 -12.02 10.30 19.60
C LEU A 7 -11.87 8.84 20.06
N ARG A 8 -11.77 7.91 19.10
CA ARG A 8 -11.30 6.55 19.40
C ARG A 8 -10.25 6.14 18.38
N ARG A 9 -9.04 6.66 18.57
CA ARG A 9 -7.83 6.19 17.89
C ARG A 9 -6.66 6.23 18.85
N LYS A 10 -6.09 5.06 19.11
CA LYS A 10 -4.71 4.93 19.55
C LYS A 10 -4.07 3.83 18.71
N ALA A 11 -3.07 4.19 17.90
CA ALA A 11 -2.23 3.23 17.21
C ALA A 11 -1.26 2.67 18.28
N ALA A 12 -1.54 1.47 18.78
CA ALA A 12 -0.83 0.87 19.89
C ALA A 12 0.21 -0.17 19.45
N TRP A 13 1.00 0.16 18.42
CA TRP A 13 1.80 -0.85 17.71
C TRP A 13 3.30 -0.60 17.64
N GLU A 14 3.79 0.63 17.86
CA GLU A 14 5.24 0.90 17.88
C GLU A 14 5.62 1.91 18.96
N ARG A 15 6.55 1.47 19.83
CA ARG A 15 7.33 2.22 20.83
C ARG A 15 6.59 3.09 21.85
N ASP A 16 7.24 3.22 23.01
CA ASP A 16 6.77 3.89 24.21
C ASP A 16 6.70 5.42 24.05
N ASP A 17 5.81 5.93 23.19
CA ASP A 17 5.46 7.36 23.20
C ASP A 17 3.96 7.55 23.50
N PRO A 18 3.58 8.07 24.69
CA PRO A 18 2.18 8.06 25.12
C PRO A 18 1.27 9.09 24.44
N GLU A 19 1.80 10.04 23.65
CA GLU A 19 1.11 11.30 23.32
C GLU A 19 0.92 11.65 21.83
N GLU A 20 1.25 10.79 20.86
CA GLU A 20 0.95 11.13 19.46
C GLU A 20 -0.51 10.86 19.09
N THR A 21 -1.24 11.96 18.85
CA THR A 21 -2.57 11.93 18.24
C THR A 21 -2.43 11.75 16.73
N PHE A 22 -2.51 10.51 16.24
CA PHE A 22 -2.47 10.23 14.81
C PHE A 22 -3.77 10.62 14.10
N SER A 23 -3.64 11.21 12.91
CA SER A 23 -4.75 11.45 11.98
C SER A 23 -5.47 10.16 11.57
N LEU A 24 -6.74 10.34 11.13
CA LEU A 24 -7.56 9.50 10.23
C LEU A 24 -6.75 8.55 9.32
N ASP A 25 -5.80 9.17 8.64
CA ASP A 25 -5.14 8.52 7.53
C ASP A 25 -3.84 7.85 7.99
N SER A 26 -3.12 8.49 8.91
CA SER A 26 -1.87 7.97 9.46
C SER A 26 -2.08 6.64 10.19
N ALA A 27 -3.06 6.53 11.08
CA ALA A 27 -3.28 5.25 11.77
C ALA A 27 -3.80 4.14 10.85
N SER A 28 -4.51 4.48 9.78
CA SER A 28 -4.96 3.49 8.79
C SER A 28 -3.82 3.01 7.90
N SER A 29 -2.88 3.89 7.56
CA SER A 29 -1.64 3.48 6.89
C SER A 29 -0.83 2.54 7.78
N ILE A 30 -0.62 2.91 9.05
CA ILE A 30 0.13 2.08 10.01
C ILE A 30 -0.52 0.70 10.18
N ALA A 31 -1.84 0.64 10.34
CA ALA A 31 -2.56 -0.63 10.45
C ALA A 31 -2.41 -1.48 9.18
N TRP A 32 -2.50 -0.85 8.02
CA TRP A 32 -2.29 -1.53 6.74
C TRP A 32 -0.88 -2.12 6.64
N ASP A 33 0.14 -1.34 6.96
CA ASP A 33 1.54 -1.77 6.87
C ASP A 33 1.82 -2.88 7.90
N TRP A 34 1.21 -2.82 9.09
CA TRP A 34 1.31 -3.86 10.12
C TRP A 34 0.77 -5.22 9.65
N ILE A 35 -0.41 -5.25 9.04
CA ILE A 35 -1.03 -6.53 8.61
C ILE A 35 -0.23 -7.17 7.47
N GLU A 36 0.28 -6.37 6.53
CA GLU A 36 1.14 -6.86 5.45
C GLU A 36 2.49 -7.34 5.94
N GLN A 37 3.16 -6.55 6.80
CA GLN A 37 4.44 -6.94 7.36
C GLN A 37 4.32 -8.24 8.16
N THR A 38 3.25 -8.38 8.95
CA THR A 38 2.97 -9.59 9.71
C THR A 38 2.78 -10.79 8.78
N ALA A 39 1.97 -10.65 7.72
CA ALA A 39 1.78 -11.72 6.74
C ALA A 39 3.11 -12.16 6.10
N ARG A 40 3.90 -11.18 5.62
CA ARG A 40 5.19 -11.41 4.98
C ARG A 40 6.18 -12.10 5.91
N VAL A 41 6.32 -11.63 7.14
CA VAL A 41 7.24 -12.24 8.12
C VAL A 41 6.84 -13.68 8.43
N LEU A 42 5.54 -13.98 8.59
CA LEU A 42 5.08 -15.34 8.84
C LEU A 42 5.31 -16.27 7.64
N GLU A 43 5.17 -15.74 6.42
CA GLU A 43 5.47 -16.45 5.17
C GLU A 43 6.96 -16.75 5.03
N ASP A 44 7.83 -15.75 5.25
CA ASP A 44 9.29 -15.90 5.21
C ASP A 44 9.79 -16.94 6.24
N LEU A 45 9.10 -17.05 7.38
CA LEU A 45 9.36 -18.04 8.42
C LEU A 45 8.77 -19.43 8.13
N ASN A 46 8.16 -19.64 6.96
CA ASN A 46 7.48 -20.89 6.56
C ASN A 46 6.42 -21.37 7.57
N VAL A 47 5.73 -20.44 8.21
CA VAL A 47 4.61 -20.78 9.10
C VAL A 47 3.46 -21.32 8.25
N PRO A 48 2.77 -22.41 8.65
CA PRO A 48 1.55 -22.83 7.95
C PRO A 48 0.46 -21.75 8.04
N ILE A 49 -0.19 -21.39 6.94
CA ILE A 49 -1.18 -20.30 6.88
C ILE A 49 -2.33 -20.44 7.89
N GLY A 50 -2.71 -21.67 8.26
CA GLY A 50 -3.71 -21.94 9.29
C GLY A 50 -3.30 -21.47 10.70
N ASN A 51 -2.01 -21.25 10.95
CA ASN A 51 -1.49 -20.71 12.19
C ASN A 51 -1.37 -19.18 12.19
N TYR A 52 -1.55 -18.50 11.05
CA TYR A 52 -1.34 -17.06 10.96
C TYR A 52 -2.23 -16.26 11.90
N PRO A 53 -3.56 -16.49 11.97
CA PRO A 53 -4.43 -15.71 12.85
C PRO A 53 -4.01 -15.80 14.32
N ARG A 54 -3.64 -16.99 14.77
CA ARG A 54 -3.18 -17.22 16.14
C ARG A 54 -1.92 -16.41 16.42
N LEU A 55 -0.90 -16.51 15.58
CA LEU A 55 0.37 -15.80 15.80
C LEU A 55 0.21 -14.28 15.64
N ALA A 56 -0.50 -13.82 14.62
CA ALA A 56 -0.79 -12.40 14.42
C ALA A 56 -1.55 -11.80 15.61
N SER A 57 -2.52 -12.53 16.18
CA SER A 57 -3.23 -12.07 17.39
C SER A 57 -2.32 -11.91 18.61
N GLN A 58 -1.25 -12.71 18.72
CA GLN A 58 -0.27 -12.60 19.82
C GLN A 58 0.68 -11.41 19.63
N LEU A 59 0.84 -10.93 18.39
CA LEU A 59 1.53 -9.68 18.09
C LEU A 59 0.66 -8.46 18.37
N LEU A 60 -0.65 -8.66 18.62
CA LEU A 60 -1.53 -7.62 19.10
C LEU A 60 -1.17 -7.23 20.57
N ARG A 61 -1.38 -5.96 20.95
CA ARG A 61 -1.01 -5.18 22.14
C ARG A 61 -2.16 -4.20 22.43
N LYS A 62 -2.31 -3.83 23.70
CA LYS A 62 -3.27 -2.80 24.18
C LYS A 62 -4.65 -2.92 23.49
N GLU A 63 -5.16 -1.83 22.91
CA GLU A 63 -6.53 -1.75 22.41
C GLU A 63 -6.87 -2.73 21.28
N ALA A 64 -5.96 -3.08 20.35
CA ALA A 64 -6.34 -4.09 19.34
C ALA A 64 -6.26 -5.51 19.85
N TYR A 65 -5.43 -5.79 20.85
CA TYR A 65 -5.51 -7.10 21.49
C TYR A 65 -6.86 -7.28 22.19
N GLU A 66 -7.31 -6.25 22.93
CA GLU A 66 -8.63 -6.26 23.58
C GLU A 66 -9.80 -6.29 22.58
N TRP A 67 -9.66 -5.62 21.44
CA TRP A 67 -10.63 -5.74 20.34
C TRP A 67 -10.67 -7.16 19.76
N TRP A 68 -9.50 -7.75 19.47
CA TRP A 68 -9.45 -9.08 18.88
C TRP A 68 -10.00 -10.14 19.84
N LYS A 69 -9.67 -10.05 21.14
CA LYS A 69 -10.21 -10.94 22.16
C LYS A 69 -11.74 -10.92 22.20
N ARG A 70 -12.36 -9.73 22.18
CA ARG A 70 -13.83 -9.58 22.11
C ARG A 70 -14.41 -10.14 20.82
N SER A 71 -13.69 -9.99 19.71
CA SER A 71 -14.08 -10.55 18.41
C SER A 71 -13.98 -12.09 18.40
N ASP A 72 -12.98 -12.64 19.08
CA ASP A 72 -12.79 -14.09 19.22
C ASP A 72 -13.84 -14.75 20.12
N GLU A 73 -14.30 -14.05 21.16
CA GLU A 73 -15.32 -14.52 22.10
C GLU A 73 -16.76 -14.43 21.53
N SER A 74 -16.96 -13.78 20.39
CA SER A 74 -18.27 -13.66 19.75
C SER A 74 -18.80 -15.01 19.26
N ALA A 75 -20.00 -15.39 19.71
CA ALA A 75 -20.64 -16.67 19.42
C ALA A 75 -20.97 -16.90 17.93
N GLY A 76 -20.92 -15.85 17.11
CA GLY A 76 -21.24 -15.92 15.67
C GLY A 76 -20.05 -16.24 14.77
N THR A 77 -18.83 -16.40 15.31
CA THR A 77 -17.63 -16.39 14.47
C THR A 77 -17.07 -17.79 14.18
N PRO A 78 -16.91 -18.18 12.90
CA PRO A 78 -16.43 -19.52 12.53
C PRO A 78 -15.01 -19.79 13.04
N LYS A 79 -14.83 -20.90 13.75
CA LYS A 79 -13.52 -21.42 14.18
C LYS A 79 -13.22 -22.76 13.49
N PRO A 80 -11.96 -23.07 13.13
CA PRO A 80 -10.76 -22.26 13.35
C PRO A 80 -10.70 -21.03 12.44
N TRP A 81 -10.03 -19.99 12.92
CA TRP A 81 -9.82 -18.76 12.16
C TRP A 81 -8.99 -19.02 10.91
N THR A 82 -9.48 -18.55 9.75
CA THR A 82 -8.64 -18.46 8.55
C THR A 82 -7.91 -17.11 8.52
N TRP A 83 -6.76 -17.06 7.84
CA TRP A 83 -6.08 -15.78 7.63
C TRP A 83 -6.98 -14.74 6.96
N THR A 84 -7.75 -15.15 5.96
CA THR A 84 -8.74 -14.31 5.27
C THR A 84 -9.75 -13.68 6.23
N HIS A 85 -10.26 -14.44 7.21
CA HIS A 85 -11.18 -13.89 8.19
C HIS A 85 -10.49 -12.87 9.11
N PHE A 86 -9.32 -13.21 9.65
CA PHE A 86 -8.55 -12.32 10.52
C PHE A 86 -8.24 -10.99 9.82
N GLU A 87 -7.71 -11.07 8.60
CA GLU A 87 -7.38 -9.91 7.78
C GLU A 87 -8.62 -9.06 7.49
N TRP A 88 -9.74 -9.69 7.11
CA TRP A 88 -11.00 -8.98 6.89
C TRP A 88 -11.46 -8.22 8.14
N ALA A 89 -11.51 -8.88 9.30
CA ALA A 89 -11.96 -8.27 10.55
C ALA A 89 -11.03 -7.12 10.97
N PHE A 90 -9.72 -7.32 10.87
CA PHE A 90 -8.71 -6.30 11.18
C PHE A 90 -8.85 -5.07 10.28
N LYS A 91 -9.03 -5.28 8.97
CA LYS A 91 -9.24 -4.20 8.02
C LYS A 91 -10.55 -3.45 8.31
N GLN A 92 -11.64 -4.13 8.66
CA GLN A 92 -12.90 -3.47 9.03
C GLN A 92 -12.75 -2.55 10.25
N GLU A 93 -11.98 -2.96 11.26
CA GLU A 93 -11.79 -2.16 12.48
C GLU A 93 -10.84 -0.97 12.27
N TYR A 94 -9.69 -1.20 11.62
CA TYR A 94 -8.58 -0.23 11.61
C TYR A 94 -8.41 0.53 10.29
N ILE A 95 -9.03 0.05 9.21
CA ILE A 95 -8.89 0.62 7.86
C ILE A 95 -10.27 0.99 7.32
N PRO A 96 -10.76 2.20 7.63
CA PRO A 96 -12.06 2.66 7.19
C PRO A 96 -12.18 2.60 5.67
N LYS A 97 -13.34 2.18 5.17
CA LYS A 97 -13.63 2.09 3.73
C LYS A 97 -13.30 3.39 2.99
N ARG A 98 -13.61 4.54 3.60
CA ARG A 98 -13.31 5.87 3.05
C ARG A 98 -11.82 6.06 2.74
N PHE A 99 -10.93 5.66 3.66
CA PHE A 99 -9.49 5.76 3.46
C PHE A 99 -9.05 4.92 2.26
N SER A 100 -9.53 3.67 2.15
CA SER A 100 -9.23 2.82 0.99
C SER A 100 -9.78 3.38 -0.32
N GLU A 101 -10.98 3.97 -0.29
CA GLU A 101 -11.60 4.61 -1.46
C GLU A 101 -10.83 5.86 -1.90
N GLU A 102 -10.38 6.69 -0.96
CA GLU A 102 -9.53 7.87 -1.21
C GLU A 102 -8.18 7.45 -1.79
N LYS A 103 -7.50 6.44 -1.22
CA LYS A 103 -6.24 5.92 -1.77
C LYS A 103 -6.39 5.30 -3.15
N ARG A 104 -7.49 4.59 -3.40
CA ARG A 104 -7.81 4.08 -4.75
C ARG A 104 -8.03 5.23 -5.73
N LYS A 105 -8.72 6.30 -5.32
CA LYS A 105 -8.90 7.49 -6.16
C LYS A 105 -7.56 8.15 -6.48
N GLU A 106 -6.69 8.32 -5.47
CA GLU A 106 -5.32 8.80 -5.67
C GLU A 106 -4.55 7.95 -6.68
N PHE A 107 -4.70 6.62 -6.65
CA PHE A 107 -4.07 5.73 -7.65
C PHE A 107 -4.61 5.96 -9.07
N VAL A 108 -5.93 6.07 -9.22
CA VAL A 108 -6.57 6.27 -10.52
C VAL A 108 -6.11 7.58 -11.15
N GLU A 109 -6.06 8.64 -10.35
CA GLU A 109 -5.67 10.00 -10.76
C GLU A 109 -4.16 10.20 -10.84
N LEU A 110 -3.36 9.24 -10.35
CA LEU A 110 -1.91 9.33 -10.34
C LEU A 110 -1.36 9.54 -11.76
N GLN A 111 -0.58 10.60 -11.93
CA GLN A 111 0.28 10.85 -13.07
C GLN A 111 1.69 11.10 -12.54
N GLN A 112 2.72 10.78 -13.34
CA GLN A 112 4.10 11.12 -12.99
C GLN A 112 4.25 12.63 -12.79
N GLY A 113 3.69 13.44 -13.70
CA GLY A 113 3.80 14.91 -13.63
C GLY A 113 5.26 15.34 -13.52
N ASP A 114 5.53 16.19 -12.54
CA ASP A 114 6.88 16.72 -12.26
C ASP A 114 7.70 15.84 -11.29
N MET A 115 7.17 14.70 -10.85
CA MET A 115 7.92 13.78 -9.99
C MET A 115 9.08 13.14 -10.77
N THR A 116 10.19 12.95 -10.08
CA THR A 116 11.27 12.09 -10.58
C THR A 116 10.74 10.66 -10.77
N LEU A 117 11.36 9.90 -11.67
CA LEU A 117 10.95 8.53 -11.92
C LEU A 117 10.96 7.65 -10.65
N PRO A 118 11.97 7.76 -9.74
CA PRO A 118 11.96 7.02 -8.46
C PRO A 118 10.82 7.43 -7.52
N GLU A 119 10.53 8.73 -7.36
CA GLU A 119 9.41 9.21 -6.54
C GLU A 119 8.07 8.70 -7.08
N TYR A 120 7.90 8.76 -8.41
CA TYR A 120 6.74 8.23 -9.08
C TYR A 120 6.59 6.73 -8.84
N ARG A 121 7.68 5.94 -8.96
CA ARG A 121 7.67 4.50 -8.69
C ARG A 121 7.26 4.17 -7.25
N GLN A 122 7.80 4.90 -6.29
CA GLN A 122 7.47 4.72 -4.88
C GLN A 122 5.98 5.00 -4.64
N LYS A 123 5.47 6.13 -5.16
CA LYS A 123 4.07 6.51 -5.02
C LYS A 123 3.12 5.53 -5.73
N PHE A 124 3.46 5.11 -6.94
CA PHE A 124 2.71 4.09 -7.69
C PHE A 124 2.61 2.79 -6.90
N THR A 125 3.74 2.29 -6.39
CA THR A 125 3.78 1.02 -5.62
C THR A 125 2.97 1.11 -4.34
N SER A 126 3.07 2.23 -3.62
CA SER A 126 2.30 2.49 -2.40
C SER A 126 0.79 2.63 -2.63
N LEU A 127 0.36 3.08 -3.81
CA LEU A 127 -1.06 3.25 -4.11
C LEU A 127 -1.67 2.04 -4.84
N ALA A 128 -0.87 1.26 -5.59
CA ALA A 128 -1.31 0.09 -6.35
C ALA A 128 -2.02 -0.97 -5.49
N LYS A 129 -1.59 -1.11 -4.22
CA LYS A 129 -2.23 -1.96 -3.21
C LYS A 129 -3.72 -1.68 -2.99
N PHE A 130 -4.19 -0.47 -3.26
CA PHE A 130 -5.61 -0.08 -3.12
C PHE A 130 -6.41 -0.23 -4.42
N ALA A 131 -5.76 -0.62 -5.52
CA ALA A 131 -6.38 -0.82 -6.83
C ALA A 131 -5.97 -2.16 -7.47
N PRO A 132 -6.12 -3.30 -6.76
CA PRO A 132 -5.61 -4.60 -7.23
C PRO A 132 -6.16 -5.03 -8.59
N ILE A 133 -7.36 -4.58 -8.96
CA ILE A 133 -7.98 -4.86 -10.26
C ILE A 133 -7.20 -4.20 -11.41
N LEU A 134 -6.63 -3.02 -11.20
CA LEU A 134 -5.89 -2.27 -12.24
C LEU A 134 -4.45 -2.77 -12.43
N VAL A 135 -3.94 -3.55 -11.48
CA VAL A 135 -2.57 -4.09 -11.49
C VAL A 135 -2.59 -5.61 -11.30
N SER A 136 -3.64 -6.26 -11.80
CA SER A 136 -3.98 -7.65 -11.48
C SER A 136 -2.95 -8.64 -12.01
N THR A 137 -2.32 -8.31 -13.14
CA THR A 137 -1.23 -9.06 -13.75
C THR A 137 0.04 -8.21 -13.85
N PRO A 138 1.22 -8.84 -14.00
CA PRO A 138 2.45 -8.11 -14.30
C PRO A 138 2.31 -7.19 -15.51
N THR A 139 1.62 -7.64 -16.56
CA THR A 139 1.33 -6.85 -17.76
C THR A 139 0.43 -5.65 -17.46
N ASP A 140 -0.69 -5.82 -16.74
CA ASP A 140 -1.56 -4.69 -16.36
C ASP A 140 -0.79 -3.66 -15.54
N ARG A 141 0.06 -4.13 -14.62
CA ARG A 141 0.90 -3.27 -13.78
C ARG A 141 1.87 -2.44 -14.61
N ILE A 142 2.54 -3.04 -15.59
CA ILE A 142 3.46 -2.34 -16.50
C ILE A 142 2.69 -1.33 -17.36
N GLU A 143 1.55 -1.72 -17.93
CA GLU A 143 0.74 -0.84 -18.77
C GLU A 143 0.20 0.35 -17.98
N GLU A 144 -0.32 0.13 -16.78
CA GLU A 144 -0.86 1.21 -15.95
C GLU A 144 0.24 2.16 -15.47
N PHE A 145 1.43 1.63 -15.16
CA PHE A 145 2.62 2.44 -14.88
C PHE A 145 3.00 3.30 -16.09
N ARG A 146 3.16 2.68 -17.26
CA ARG A 146 3.57 3.33 -18.50
C ARG A 146 2.58 4.40 -18.96
N LYS A 147 1.28 4.11 -18.90
CA LYS A 147 0.19 5.02 -19.29
C LYS A 147 0.22 6.35 -18.53
N LYS A 148 0.66 6.30 -17.26
CA LYS A 148 0.71 7.41 -16.30
C LYS A 148 2.07 8.12 -16.26
N LEU A 149 3.05 7.71 -17.07
CA LEU A 149 4.30 8.43 -17.26
C LEU A 149 4.07 9.79 -17.93
N ARG A 150 5.00 10.72 -17.72
CA ARG A 150 4.96 12.01 -18.42
C ARG A 150 5.08 11.81 -19.95
N PRO A 151 4.42 12.65 -20.78
CA PRO A 151 4.19 12.35 -22.20
C PRO A 151 5.46 12.11 -23.04
N ASP A 152 6.50 12.89 -22.78
CA ASP A 152 7.84 12.81 -23.38
C ASP A 152 8.49 11.44 -23.11
N LEU A 153 8.51 10.99 -21.85
CA LEU A 153 9.04 9.67 -21.50
C LEU A 153 8.15 8.54 -22.01
N ARG A 154 6.83 8.67 -21.87
CA ARG A 154 5.83 7.68 -22.34
C ARG A 154 6.01 7.35 -23.82
N SER A 155 6.28 8.37 -24.64
CA SER A 155 6.49 8.19 -26.08
C SER A 155 7.71 7.30 -26.40
N ARG A 156 8.81 7.47 -25.65
CA ARG A 156 10.07 6.72 -25.83
C ARG A 156 9.95 5.24 -25.46
N VAL A 157 9.06 4.90 -24.54
CA VAL A 157 8.87 3.52 -24.05
C VAL A 157 7.61 2.86 -24.60
N SER A 158 7.03 3.42 -25.67
CA SER A 158 5.79 2.92 -26.31
C SER A 158 5.92 1.51 -26.90
N VAL A 159 7.13 1.10 -27.27
CA VAL A 159 7.46 -0.23 -27.82
C VAL A 159 8.06 -1.19 -26.79
N LEU A 160 7.97 -0.87 -25.49
CA LEU A 160 8.45 -1.73 -24.43
C LEU A 160 7.66 -3.05 -24.39
N THR A 161 8.35 -4.17 -24.60
CA THR A 161 7.78 -5.52 -24.61
C THR A 161 8.47 -6.37 -23.55
N THR A 162 7.96 -6.32 -22.32
CA THR A 162 8.37 -7.25 -21.26
C THR A 162 7.18 -7.50 -20.32
N VAL A 163 7.23 -8.62 -19.61
CA VAL A 163 6.30 -9.01 -18.55
C VAL A 163 6.92 -8.88 -17.16
N ASP A 164 8.20 -8.50 -17.08
CA ASP A 164 8.93 -8.27 -15.84
C ASP A 164 8.93 -6.77 -15.50
N PHE A 165 8.39 -6.43 -14.33
CA PHE A 165 8.27 -5.04 -13.91
C PHE A 165 9.63 -4.40 -13.58
N ALA A 166 10.61 -5.18 -13.10
CA ALA A 166 11.95 -4.67 -12.81
C ALA A 166 12.69 -4.36 -14.12
N GLU A 167 12.64 -5.27 -15.09
CA GLU A 167 13.20 -5.04 -16.43
C GLU A 167 12.54 -3.83 -17.11
N ALA A 168 11.21 -3.74 -17.04
CA ALA A 168 10.46 -2.60 -17.56
C ALA A 168 10.94 -1.29 -16.94
N TYR A 169 11.10 -1.26 -15.61
CA TYR A 169 11.58 -0.08 -14.90
C TYR A 169 13.00 0.32 -15.31
N ASP A 170 13.92 -0.63 -15.45
CA ASP A 170 15.30 -0.34 -15.86
C ASP A 170 15.40 0.21 -17.30
N LEU A 171 14.54 -0.27 -18.21
CA LEU A 171 14.40 0.29 -19.55
C LEU A 171 13.86 1.72 -19.51
N ILE A 172 12.82 1.97 -18.71
CA ILE A 172 12.23 3.30 -18.54
C ILE A 172 13.25 4.27 -17.92
N ALA A 173 14.01 3.82 -16.91
CA ALA A 173 15.03 4.64 -16.25
C ALA A 173 16.18 5.04 -17.18
N ARG A 174 16.61 4.13 -18.07
CA ARG A 174 17.58 4.48 -19.12
C ARG A 174 17.03 5.55 -20.07
N ALA A 175 15.80 5.36 -20.56
CA ALA A 175 15.16 6.33 -21.44
C ALA A 175 14.95 7.71 -20.78
N ASP A 176 14.67 7.72 -19.47
CA ASP A 176 14.54 8.92 -18.63
C ASP A 176 15.86 9.69 -18.52
N SER A 177 16.95 8.96 -18.26
CA SER A 177 18.30 9.53 -18.19
C SER A 177 18.75 10.09 -19.55
N ASP A 178 18.55 9.33 -20.63
CA ASP A 178 18.92 9.75 -22.00
C ASP A 178 18.17 11.03 -22.41
N LEU A 179 16.88 11.11 -22.07
CA LEU A 179 16.05 12.27 -22.35
C LEU A 179 16.52 13.50 -21.55
N SER A 180 16.84 13.30 -20.27
CA SER A 180 17.36 14.37 -19.41
C SER A 180 18.68 14.93 -19.95
N ALA A 181 19.61 14.07 -20.35
CA ALA A 181 20.87 14.46 -20.98
C ALA A 181 20.66 15.23 -22.29
N CYS A 182 19.72 14.78 -23.14
CA CYS A 182 19.38 15.51 -24.38
C CYS A 182 18.84 16.92 -24.08
N ILE A 183 17.98 17.06 -23.07
CA ILE A 183 17.37 18.34 -22.68
C ILE A 183 18.45 19.29 -22.14
N GLU A 184 19.37 18.79 -21.31
CA GLU A 184 20.48 19.59 -20.79
C GLU A 184 21.41 20.09 -21.90
N TYR A 185 21.80 19.21 -22.83
CA TYR A 185 22.62 19.58 -23.97
C TYR A 185 21.98 20.70 -24.82
N LEU A 186 20.67 20.62 -25.05
CA LEU A 186 19.93 21.64 -25.81
C LEU A 186 19.84 22.98 -25.06
N LYS A 187 19.91 22.98 -23.73
CA LYS A 187 19.92 24.20 -22.90
C LYS A 187 21.31 24.84 -22.84
N THR A 188 22.38 24.06 -22.90
CA THR A 188 23.76 24.57 -22.82
C THR A 188 24.31 25.08 -24.15
N ASN A 189 23.67 24.69 -25.26
CA ASN A 189 24.15 24.94 -26.62
C ASN A 189 23.24 25.85 -27.46
N ASN A 190 22.23 26.47 -26.85
CA ASN A 190 21.38 27.53 -27.40
C ASN A 190 21.46 28.77 -26.50
#